data_AF-A0A0N8PTI3-F1
#
_entry.id   AF-A0A0N8PTI3-F1
#
_cell.length_a   1.000
_cell.length_b   1.000
_cell.length_c   1.000
_cell.angle_alpha   90.00
_cell.angle_beta   90.00
_cell.angle_gamma   90.00
#
_symmetry.space_group_name_H-M   'P 1'
#
loop_
_entity.id
_entity.type
_entity.pdbx_description
1 polymer ?
#
loop_
_entity_poly.entity_id
_entity_poly.type
_entity_poly.pdbx_seq_one_letter_code
_entity_poly.pdbx_strand_id
1 'polypeptide(L)'
;MRELGLKSIVRMKKYRSYKGTVGKIAPNILDRNFQAKKPNEKWVTDITEFHLFGEKLYLSPMLDLFNGEIITYTIESRPVYSLVSRMLEKAFERLNGEDTLLIHSDQGWHYQMRQYQQALKERGITQSMSRKGNCYDNSVIENFFGILKSEFLYTQEFEDIEQFKVELEKYINYYNHKRIKAKLKGMSPVKYRAHAVEAA
;
A
#
# COMPACT_ATOMS: atom_id res chain seq x y z
N MET A 1 26.78 -16.61 -14.39
CA MET A 1 26.36 -15.22 -14.05
C MET A 1 27.47 -14.19 -14.28
N ARG A 2 28.68 -14.33 -13.70
CA ARG A 2 29.81 -13.40 -14.00
C ARG A 2 30.41 -13.55 -15.40
N GLU A 3 30.50 -14.77 -15.93
CA GLU A 3 31.03 -15.02 -17.28
C GLU A 3 30.14 -14.47 -18.42
N LEU A 4 28.85 -14.26 -18.16
CA LEU A 4 27.89 -13.75 -19.14
C LEU A 4 27.71 -12.22 -19.08
N GLY A 5 28.48 -11.51 -18.25
CA GLY A 5 28.31 -10.06 -18.05
C GLY A 5 26.97 -9.64 -17.42
N LEU A 6 26.14 -10.60 -17.01
CA LEU A 6 24.82 -10.34 -16.44
C LEU A 6 24.96 -9.91 -14.98
N LYS A 7 24.80 -8.61 -14.72
CA LYS A 7 24.63 -8.06 -13.37
C LYS A 7 23.16 -8.17 -12.98
N SER A 8 22.88 -8.77 -11.82
CA SER A 8 21.59 -8.58 -11.18
C SER A 8 21.43 -7.10 -10.85
N ILE A 9 20.34 -6.49 -11.30
CA ILE A 9 19.90 -5.14 -10.87
C ILE A 9 19.34 -5.31 -9.45
N VAL A 10 20.21 -5.66 -8.49
CA VAL A 10 19.80 -5.86 -7.10
C VAL A 10 19.30 -4.52 -6.57
N ARG A 11 18.07 -4.54 -6.02
CA ARG A 11 17.40 -3.40 -5.37
C ARG A 11 18.37 -2.61 -4.50
N MET A 12 18.45 -1.30 -4.73
CA MET A 12 19.07 -0.35 -3.79
C MET A 12 18.50 -0.54 -2.38
N LYS A 13 19.37 -0.43 -1.38
CA LYS A 13 19.03 -0.56 0.04
C LYS A 13 18.03 0.57 0.40
N LYS A 14 16.78 0.18 0.68
CA LYS A 14 15.66 1.10 0.93
C LYS A 14 15.80 1.88 2.24
N TYR A 15 15.18 3.07 2.26
CA TYR A 15 14.82 3.82 3.45
C TYR A 15 14.24 2.90 4.54
N ARG A 16 14.70 3.08 5.78
CA ARG A 16 14.20 2.36 6.96
C ARG A 16 13.40 3.34 7.82
N SER A 17 12.08 3.26 7.75
CA SER A 17 11.17 4.04 8.61
C SER A 17 11.33 3.69 10.10
N TYR A 18 11.97 2.58 10.41
CA TYR A 18 12.13 2.10 11.79
C TYR A 18 13.01 3.03 12.64
N LYS A 19 12.38 3.73 13.58
CA LYS A 19 13.04 4.56 14.62
C LYS A 19 13.10 3.87 15.99
N GLY A 20 12.84 2.57 16.09
CA GLY A 20 12.64 1.88 17.37
C GLY A 20 11.16 1.76 17.75
N THR A 21 10.90 1.37 19.00
CA THR A 21 9.55 1.40 19.59
C THR A 21 9.24 2.84 20.00
N VAL A 22 8.60 3.60 19.10
CA VAL A 22 8.22 5.00 19.35
C VAL A 22 6.83 5.06 19.99
N GLY A 23 5.97 4.10 19.68
CA GLY A 23 4.62 3.98 20.22
C GLY A 23 4.26 2.54 20.54
N LYS A 24 2.97 2.21 20.50
CA LYS A 24 2.49 0.87 20.86
C LYS A 24 2.47 -0.03 19.62
N ILE A 25 2.98 -1.24 19.75
CA ILE A 25 2.93 -2.26 18.69
C ILE A 25 1.65 -3.08 18.87
N ALA A 26 0.90 -3.27 17.79
CA ALA A 26 -0.27 -4.15 17.74
C ALA A 26 0.14 -5.60 17.41
N PRO A 27 -0.62 -6.62 17.85
CA PRO A 27 -0.35 -8.00 17.49
C PRO A 27 -0.50 -8.25 15.98
N ASN A 28 0.16 -9.31 15.48
CA ASN A 28 -0.03 -9.77 14.11
C ASN A 28 -1.31 -10.62 14.02
N ILE A 29 -2.45 -9.96 13.78
CA ILE A 29 -3.76 -10.60 13.65
C ILE A 29 -3.98 -11.12 12.22
N LEU A 30 -3.47 -10.41 11.20
CA LEU A 30 -3.59 -10.84 9.81
C LEU A 30 -2.90 -12.20 9.60
N ASP A 31 -1.74 -12.39 10.22
CA ASP A 31 -0.94 -13.63 10.19
C ASP A 31 -0.87 -14.30 8.82
N ARG A 32 -0.57 -13.50 7.79
CA ARG A 32 -0.46 -13.92 6.38
C ARG A 32 -1.74 -14.49 5.77
N ASN A 33 -2.88 -14.38 6.44
CA ASN A 33 -4.19 -14.67 5.87
C ASN A 33 -4.63 -13.51 4.96
N PHE A 34 -4.00 -13.43 3.79
CA PHE A 34 -4.24 -12.38 2.79
C PHE A 34 -5.54 -12.56 2.00
N GLN A 35 -6.36 -13.56 2.32
CA GLN A 35 -7.65 -13.78 1.68
C GLN A 35 -8.72 -12.98 2.41
N ALA A 36 -9.48 -12.17 1.66
CA ALA A 36 -10.71 -11.54 2.12
C ALA A 36 -11.88 -12.10 1.30
N LYS A 37 -13.04 -12.27 1.94
CA LYS A 37 -14.25 -12.82 1.32
C LYS A 37 -15.12 -11.75 0.69
N LYS A 38 -15.07 -10.53 1.23
CA LYS A 38 -15.80 -9.36 0.73
C LYS A 38 -14.90 -8.11 0.73
N PRO A 39 -15.26 -7.06 -0.05
CA PRO A 39 -14.61 -5.76 0.08
C PRO A 39 -14.64 -5.25 1.52
N ASN A 40 -13.69 -4.39 1.88
CA ASN A 40 -13.63 -3.72 3.19
C ASN A 40 -13.42 -4.63 4.41
N GLU A 41 -13.08 -5.91 4.21
CA GLU A 41 -12.80 -6.84 5.32
C GLU A 41 -11.36 -6.70 5.82
N LYS A 42 -10.40 -6.58 4.89
CA LYS A 42 -8.97 -6.54 5.22
C LYS A 42 -8.24 -5.61 4.27
N TRP A 43 -7.61 -4.58 4.81
CA TRP A 43 -6.75 -3.67 4.06
C TRP A 43 -5.30 -3.78 4.51
N VAL A 44 -4.39 -3.54 3.58
CA VAL A 44 -2.94 -3.44 3.85
C VAL A 44 -2.41 -2.08 3.41
N THR A 45 -1.47 -1.54 4.18
CA THR A 45 -0.78 -0.28 3.89
C THR A 45 0.69 -0.35 4.29
N ASP A 46 1.52 0.42 3.59
CA ASP A 46 2.94 0.61 3.87
C ASP A 46 3.39 1.89 3.13
N ILE A 47 4.61 2.38 3.38
CA ILE A 47 5.16 3.57 2.73
C ILE A 47 6.31 3.19 1.82
N THR A 48 6.30 3.68 0.58
CA THR A 48 7.46 3.61 -0.32
C THR A 48 8.05 4.99 -0.58
N GLU A 49 9.38 5.05 -0.65
CA GLU A 49 10.15 6.22 -1.09
C GLU A 49 10.49 6.09 -2.59
N PHE A 50 10.44 7.23 -3.27
CA PHE A 50 11.01 7.50 -4.59
C PHE A 50 12.05 8.61 -4.44
N HIS A 51 13.18 8.47 -5.13
CA HIS A 51 14.21 9.50 -5.20
C HIS A 51 14.42 9.88 -6.66
N LEU A 52 14.00 11.08 -7.02
CA LEU A 52 13.91 11.59 -8.39
C LEU A 52 14.30 13.06 -8.37
N PHE A 53 15.10 13.51 -9.35
CA PHE A 53 15.49 14.92 -9.48
C PHE A 53 16.19 15.52 -8.24
N GLY A 54 16.91 14.70 -7.47
CA GLY A 54 17.50 15.12 -6.20
C GLY A 54 16.50 15.32 -5.06
N GLU A 55 15.21 15.12 -5.32
CA GLU A 55 14.12 15.22 -4.36
C GLU A 55 13.68 13.84 -3.87
N LYS A 56 12.95 13.83 -2.75
CA LYS A 56 12.32 12.63 -2.20
C LYS A 56 10.81 12.78 -2.26
N LEU A 57 10.15 11.71 -2.66
CA LEU A 57 8.70 11.61 -2.63
C LEU A 57 8.29 10.31 -1.93
N TYR A 58 7.30 10.40 -1.06
CA TYR A 58 6.78 9.29 -0.29
C TYR A 58 5.35 9.03 -0.72
N LEU A 59 5.02 7.77 -0.98
CA LEU A 59 3.67 7.30 -1.31
C LEU A 59 3.18 6.39 -0.19
N SER A 60 1.98 6.68 0.33
CA SER A 60 1.26 5.85 1.29
C SER A 60 -0.07 5.41 0.67
N PRO A 61 -0.15 4.20 0.08
CA PRO A 61 -1.39 3.65 -0.42
C PRO A 61 -2.11 2.79 0.62
N MET A 62 -3.43 2.67 0.45
CA MET A 62 -4.28 1.70 1.12
C MET A 62 -4.81 0.72 0.07
N LEU A 63 -4.56 -0.58 0.27
CA LEU A 63 -4.91 -1.63 -0.68
C LEU A 63 -5.93 -2.59 -0.06
N ASP A 64 -7.02 -2.88 -0.78
CA ASP A 64 -8.00 -3.90 -0.38
C ASP A 64 -7.52 -5.31 -0.75
N LEU A 65 -7.45 -6.22 0.22
CA LEU A 65 -7.01 -7.60 -0.03
C LEU A 65 -7.99 -8.42 -0.86
N PHE A 66 -9.26 -8.04 -0.92
CA PHE A 66 -10.29 -8.75 -1.66
C PHE A 66 -9.98 -8.81 -3.17
N ASN A 67 -9.77 -7.65 -3.78
CA ASN A 67 -9.53 -7.50 -5.22
C ASN A 67 -8.13 -6.93 -5.54
N GLY A 68 -7.39 -6.45 -4.54
CA GLY A 68 -6.10 -5.79 -4.72
C GLY A 68 -6.22 -4.41 -5.35
N GLU A 69 -7.33 -3.70 -5.13
CA GLU A 69 -7.55 -2.29 -5.51
C GLU A 69 -6.79 -1.36 -4.57
N ILE A 70 -6.17 -0.32 -5.13
CA ILE A 70 -5.69 0.82 -4.34
C ILE A 70 -6.88 1.73 -4.08
N ILE A 71 -7.41 1.67 -2.87
CA ILE A 71 -8.65 2.36 -2.49
C ILE A 71 -8.43 3.87 -2.43
N THR A 72 -7.28 4.26 -1.88
CA THR A 72 -6.82 5.64 -1.75
C THR A 72 -5.31 5.65 -1.55
N TYR A 73 -4.70 6.81 -1.74
CA TYR A 73 -3.31 7.05 -1.43
C TYR A 73 -3.06 8.53 -1.17
N THR A 74 -1.91 8.81 -0.57
CA THR A 74 -1.36 10.16 -0.43
C THR A 74 0.09 10.17 -0.84
N ILE A 75 0.54 11.36 -1.24
CA ILE A 75 1.91 11.65 -1.60
C ILE A 75 2.39 12.88 -0.83
N GLU A 76 3.62 12.83 -0.32
CA GLU A 76 4.25 13.96 0.39
C GLU A 76 5.75 13.96 0.09
N SER A 77 6.40 15.13 0.12
CA SER A 77 7.86 15.23 -0.05
C SER A 77 8.65 14.79 1.18
N ARG A 78 7.96 14.60 2.31
CA ARG A 78 8.54 14.19 3.60
C ARG A 78 7.70 13.08 4.22
N PRO A 79 8.32 12.16 4.99
CA PRO A 79 7.60 11.07 5.63
C PRO A 79 6.94 11.56 6.92
N VAL A 80 6.06 12.56 6.86
CA VAL A 80 5.39 13.15 8.02
C VAL A 80 4.11 12.38 8.40
N TYR A 81 3.56 12.60 9.61
CA TYR A 81 2.33 11.91 10.03
C TYR A 81 1.14 12.20 9.12
N SER A 82 1.04 13.43 8.58
CA SER A 82 -0.03 13.82 7.66
C SER A 82 -0.10 12.96 6.40
N LEU A 83 1.01 12.35 5.97
CA LEU A 83 1.01 11.39 4.87
C LEU A 83 0.05 10.24 5.19
N VAL A 84 0.16 9.64 6.38
CA VAL A 84 -0.68 8.50 6.77
C VAL A 84 -2.06 8.94 7.23
N SER A 85 -2.18 10.02 8.02
CA SER A 85 -3.48 10.43 8.55
C SER A 85 -4.45 10.86 7.46
N ARG A 86 -4.00 11.63 6.46
CA ARG A 86 -4.83 12.06 5.33
C ARG A 86 -5.25 10.88 4.45
N MET A 87 -4.36 9.90 4.25
CA MET A 87 -4.71 8.68 3.53
C MET A 87 -5.77 7.90 4.30
N LEU A 88 -5.62 7.80 5.62
CA LEU A 88 -6.53 7.07 6.48
C LEU A 88 -7.93 7.71 6.50
N GLU A 89 -8.01 9.03 6.65
CA GLU A 89 -9.26 9.79 6.59
C GLU A 89 -10.01 9.55 5.26
N LYS A 90 -9.32 9.68 4.12
CA LYS A 90 -9.90 9.37 2.80
C LYS A 90 -10.32 7.90 2.66
N ALA A 91 -9.60 6.98 3.29
CA ALA A 91 -9.93 5.56 3.22
C ALA A 91 -11.25 5.28 3.95
N PHE A 92 -11.51 5.97 5.07
CA PHE A 92 -12.73 5.79 5.86
C PHE A 92 -14.00 6.20 5.13
N GLU A 93 -13.92 7.11 4.16
CA GLU A 93 -15.06 7.49 3.30
C GLU A 93 -15.61 6.31 2.47
N ARG A 94 -14.87 5.20 2.39
CA ARG A 94 -15.27 3.97 1.69
C ARG A 94 -15.97 2.95 2.56
N LEU A 95 -15.96 3.16 3.87
CA LEU A 95 -16.56 2.24 4.82
C LEU A 95 -18.02 2.61 5.04
N ASN A 96 -18.84 1.57 5.15
CA ASN A 96 -20.21 1.70 5.62
C ASN A 96 -20.30 1.25 7.08
N GLY A 97 -21.38 1.60 7.79
CA GLY A 97 -21.53 1.29 9.22
C GLY A 97 -21.54 -0.20 9.59
N GLU A 98 -21.68 -1.09 8.60
CA GLU A 98 -21.69 -2.55 8.77
C GLU A 98 -20.30 -3.21 8.57
N ASP A 99 -19.30 -2.43 8.11
CA ASP A 99 -17.98 -2.98 7.81
C ASP A 99 -17.18 -3.24 9.08
N THR A 100 -16.71 -4.48 9.23
CA THR A 100 -15.75 -4.86 10.28
C THR A 100 -14.37 -5.01 9.66
N LEU A 101 -13.63 -3.90 9.64
CA LEU A 101 -12.35 -3.81 8.95
C LEU A 101 -11.16 -4.19 9.85
N LEU A 102 -10.23 -4.96 9.28
CA LEU A 102 -8.86 -5.10 9.78
C LEU A 102 -7.89 -4.31 8.87
N ILE A 103 -7.05 -3.45 9.45
CA ILE A 103 -5.96 -2.77 8.75
C ILE A 103 -4.62 -3.36 9.19
N HIS A 104 -3.83 -3.81 8.22
CA HIS A 104 -2.50 -4.36 8.44
C HIS A 104 -1.39 -3.47 7.88
N SER A 105 -0.32 -3.32 8.65
CA SER A 105 0.85 -2.50 8.29
C SER A 105 2.17 -3.07 8.81
N ASP A 106 3.28 -2.49 8.38
CA ASP A 106 4.58 -2.72 9.00
C ASP A 106 4.67 -2.13 10.43
N GLN A 107 5.82 -2.30 11.09
CA GLN A 107 6.08 -1.64 12.37
C GLN A 107 6.64 -0.21 12.22
N GLY A 108 6.29 0.49 11.14
CA GLY A 108 6.68 1.88 10.90
C GLY A 108 6.18 2.80 12.01
N TRP A 109 6.92 3.86 12.30
CA TRP A 109 6.61 4.74 13.43
C TRP A 109 5.25 5.41 13.28
N HIS A 110 4.82 5.74 12.05
CA HIS A 110 3.51 6.33 11.77
C HIS A 110 2.36 5.48 12.32
N TYR A 111 2.43 4.16 12.12
CA TYR A 111 1.41 3.20 12.53
C TYR A 111 1.46 2.87 14.03
N GLN A 112 2.56 3.19 14.71
CA GLN A 112 2.67 3.04 16.17
C GLN A 112 2.13 4.26 16.94
N MET A 113 1.87 5.39 16.26
CA MET A 113 1.49 6.64 16.91
C MET A 113 0.14 6.52 17.62
N ARG A 114 0.01 7.18 18.79
CA ARG A 114 -1.24 7.21 19.56
C ARG A 114 -2.41 7.77 18.75
N GLN A 115 -2.17 8.81 17.96
CA GLN A 115 -3.20 9.43 17.11
C GLN A 115 -3.73 8.43 16.05
N TYR A 116 -2.85 7.62 15.46
CA TYR A 116 -3.26 6.58 14.50
C TYR A 116 -4.13 5.53 15.18
N GLN A 117 -3.68 5.01 16.32
CA GLN A 117 -4.41 4.00 17.10
C GLN A 117 -5.77 4.51 17.58
N GLN A 118 -5.82 5.76 18.00
CA GLN A 118 -7.05 6.40 18.44
C GLN A 118 -8.04 6.52 17.28
N ALA A 119 -7.59 6.97 16.11
CA ALA A 119 -8.43 7.08 14.91
C ALA A 119 -9.03 5.73 14.46
N LEU A 120 -8.26 4.63 14.59
CA LEU A 120 -8.76 3.27 14.34
C LEU A 120 -9.77 2.84 15.41
N LYS A 121 -9.45 3.04 16.69
CA LYS A 121 -10.29 2.65 17.82
C LYS A 121 -11.66 3.34 17.79
N GLU A 122 -11.70 4.63 17.48
CA GLU A 122 -12.94 5.41 17.37
C GLU A 122 -13.91 4.88 16.32
N ARG A 123 -13.40 4.13 15.34
CA ARG A 123 -14.19 3.52 14.25
C ARG A 123 -14.35 2.01 14.40
N GLY A 124 -13.92 1.44 15.52
CA GLY A 124 -13.99 -0.01 15.74
C GLY A 124 -13.09 -0.82 14.80
N ILE A 125 -12.07 -0.20 14.19
CA ILE A 125 -11.19 -0.86 13.23
C ILE A 125 -10.09 -1.63 13.96
N THR A 126 -9.89 -2.88 13.55
CA THR A 126 -8.86 -3.75 14.13
C THR A 126 -7.50 -3.45 13.51
N GLN A 127 -6.54 -3.01 14.33
CA GLN A 127 -5.15 -2.85 13.89
C GLN A 127 -4.40 -4.19 13.95
N SER A 128 -3.69 -4.51 12.88
CA SER A 128 -2.70 -5.59 12.84
C SER A 128 -1.34 -5.04 12.39
N MET A 129 -0.25 -5.53 12.98
CA MET A 129 1.11 -5.16 12.53
C MET A 129 1.95 -6.41 12.28
N SER A 130 2.74 -6.40 11.21
CA SER A 130 3.70 -7.46 10.89
C SER A 130 4.70 -7.71 12.03
N ARG A 131 5.33 -8.88 12.04
CA ARG A 131 6.48 -9.12 12.92
C ARG A 131 7.70 -8.35 12.42
N LYS A 132 8.50 -7.85 13.36
CA LYS A 132 9.74 -7.14 13.06
C LYS A 132 10.67 -8.00 12.19
N GLY A 133 11.08 -7.47 11.04
CA GLY A 133 12.02 -8.12 10.13
C GLY A 133 11.43 -9.24 9.27
N ASN A 134 10.09 -9.35 9.18
CA ASN A 134 9.41 -10.40 8.44
C ASN A 134 8.68 -9.83 7.21
N CYS A 135 9.34 -9.79 6.06
CA CYS A 135 8.76 -9.28 4.81
C CYS A 135 7.54 -10.09 4.33
N TYR A 136 7.44 -11.37 4.69
CA TYR A 136 6.32 -12.21 4.29
C TYR A 136 4.99 -11.72 4.86
N ASP A 137 5.01 -11.11 6.05
CA ASP A 137 3.81 -10.60 6.72
C ASP A 137 3.22 -9.39 5.93
N ASN A 138 4.03 -8.66 5.14
CA ASN A 138 3.62 -7.53 4.30
C ASN A 138 3.68 -7.80 2.78
N SER A 139 3.77 -9.07 2.39
CA SER A 139 4.10 -9.45 1.00
C SER A 139 3.17 -8.86 -0.08
N VAL A 140 1.88 -8.65 0.20
CA VAL A 140 0.93 -8.12 -0.78
C VAL A 140 1.22 -6.67 -1.14
N ILE A 141 1.45 -5.81 -0.15
CA ILE A 141 1.76 -4.39 -0.41
C ILE A 141 3.17 -4.24 -0.99
N GLU A 142 4.12 -5.07 -0.55
CA GLU A 142 5.45 -5.14 -1.14
C GLU A 142 5.42 -5.59 -2.62
N ASN A 143 4.53 -6.51 -2.97
CA ASN A 143 4.31 -6.95 -4.34
C ASN A 143 3.73 -5.82 -5.19
N PHE A 144 2.74 -5.08 -4.68
CA PHE A 144 2.24 -3.87 -5.34
C PHE A 144 3.36 -2.87 -5.62
N PHE A 145 4.23 -2.58 -4.64
CA PHE A 145 5.37 -1.69 -4.88
C PHE A 145 6.37 -2.24 -5.89
N GLY A 146 6.54 -3.57 -5.94
CA GLY A 146 7.34 -4.22 -6.97
C GLY A 146 6.78 -3.94 -8.36
N ILE A 147 5.50 -4.19 -8.55
CA ILE A 147 4.75 -3.97 -9.80
C ILE A 147 4.79 -2.50 -10.21
N LEU A 148 4.44 -1.59 -9.29
CA LEU A 148 4.49 -0.14 -9.52
C LEU A 148 5.88 0.31 -10.00
N LYS A 149 6.95 -0.19 -9.37
CA LYS A 149 8.30 0.21 -9.79
C LYS A 149 8.67 -0.39 -11.14
N SER A 150 8.35 -1.66 -11.39
CA SER A 150 8.70 -2.31 -12.66
C SER A 150 7.89 -1.85 -13.86
N GLU A 151 6.59 -1.57 -13.69
CA GLU A 151 5.69 -1.22 -14.79
C GLU A 151 5.64 0.29 -15.05
N PHE A 152 5.94 1.11 -14.04
CA PHE A 152 5.81 2.57 -14.13
C PHE A 152 7.13 3.33 -13.88
N LEU A 153 7.85 3.04 -12.79
CA LEU A 153 9.03 3.85 -12.44
C LEU A 153 10.22 3.60 -13.38
N TYR A 154 10.44 2.36 -13.82
CA TYR A 154 11.64 1.97 -14.57
C TYR A 154 11.47 1.96 -16.09
N THR A 155 10.25 2.19 -16.58
CA THR A 155 9.84 2.02 -17.98
C THR A 155 9.66 3.34 -18.72
N GLN A 156 9.73 4.46 -18.02
CA GLN A 156 9.58 5.79 -18.61
C GLN A 156 10.52 6.79 -17.93
N GLU A 157 10.77 7.89 -18.62
CA GLU A 157 11.48 9.04 -18.08
C GLU A 157 10.49 10.11 -17.64
N PHE A 158 10.91 10.94 -16.69
CA PHE A 158 10.13 12.04 -16.18
C PHE A 158 11.00 13.30 -16.31
N GLU A 159 10.38 14.43 -16.62
CA GLU A 159 11.00 15.75 -16.75
C GLU A 159 11.19 16.42 -15.39
N ASP A 160 10.18 16.33 -14.53
CA ASP A 160 10.19 16.89 -13.18
C ASP A 160 9.29 16.11 -12.19
N ILE A 161 9.30 16.56 -10.94
CA ILE A 161 8.55 15.92 -9.86
C ILE A 161 7.02 16.07 -10.03
N GLU A 162 6.54 17.13 -10.67
CA GLU A 162 5.11 17.36 -10.87
C GLU A 162 4.57 16.45 -11.98
N GLN A 163 5.31 16.31 -13.09
CA GLN A 163 5.01 15.34 -14.14
C GLN A 163 5.00 13.92 -13.56
N PHE A 164 5.98 13.56 -12.71
CA PHE A 164 5.98 12.27 -12.02
C PHE A 164 4.70 12.02 -11.21
N LYS A 165 4.20 13.02 -10.46
CA LYS A 165 2.96 12.88 -9.68
C LYS A 165 1.74 12.67 -10.56
N VAL A 166 1.64 13.42 -11.66
CA VAL A 166 0.55 13.28 -12.64
C VAL A 166 0.56 11.88 -13.26
N GLU A 167 1.72 11.39 -13.69
CA GLU A 167 1.84 10.06 -14.28
C GLU A 167 1.62 8.95 -13.26
N LEU A 168 2.02 9.15 -11.99
CA LEU A 168 1.72 8.21 -10.91
C LEU A 168 0.21 8.06 -10.68
N GLU A 169 -0.53 9.16 -10.71
CA GLU A 169 -2.00 9.14 -10.60
C GLU A 169 -2.63 8.40 -11.79
N LYS A 170 -2.19 8.70 -13.02
CA LYS A 170 -2.63 7.97 -14.22
C LYS A 170 -2.34 6.49 -14.12
N TYR A 171 -1.18 6.11 -13.60
CA TYR A 171 -0.81 4.71 -13.40
C TYR A 171 -1.68 4.03 -12.35
N ILE A 172 -1.97 4.66 -11.20
CA ILE A 172 -2.84 4.05 -10.18
C ILE A 172 -4.26 3.88 -10.74
N ASN A 173 -4.75 4.83 -11.52
CA ASN A 173 -6.02 4.72 -12.23
C ASN A 173 -5.99 3.54 -13.24
N TYR A 174 -4.94 3.42 -14.04
CA TYR A 174 -4.73 2.27 -14.92
C TYR A 174 -4.70 0.95 -14.14
N TYR A 175 -3.94 0.87 -13.04
CA TYR A 175 -3.81 -0.31 -12.19
C TYR A 175 -5.17 -0.77 -11.66
N ASN A 176 -6.01 0.15 -11.20
CA ASN A 176 -7.32 -0.15 -10.64
C ASN A 176 -8.37 -0.51 -11.70
N HIS A 177 -8.39 0.19 -12.83
CA HIS A 177 -9.50 0.11 -13.77
C HIS A 177 -9.21 -0.72 -15.02
N LYS A 178 -7.94 -0.84 -15.43
CA LYS A 178 -7.56 -1.41 -16.73
C LYS A 178 -6.61 -2.61 -16.61
N ARG A 179 -5.72 -2.63 -15.61
CA ARG A 179 -4.70 -3.67 -15.48
C ARG A 179 -5.31 -5.04 -15.22
N ILE A 180 -5.06 -5.98 -16.13
CA ILE A 180 -5.58 -7.35 -16.06
C ILE A 180 -4.82 -8.14 -14.99
N LYS A 181 -5.56 -8.92 -14.20
CA LYS A 181 -5.01 -9.85 -13.22
C LYS A 181 -5.54 -11.27 -13.47
N ALA A 182 -4.63 -12.21 -13.69
CA ALA A 182 -4.98 -13.63 -13.83
C ALA A 182 -5.76 -14.15 -12.60
N LYS A 183 -5.33 -13.76 -11.39
CA LYS A 183 -6.02 -14.10 -10.14
C LYS A 183 -7.47 -13.57 -10.04
N LEU A 184 -7.83 -12.58 -10.85
CA LEU A 184 -9.17 -11.99 -10.92
C LEU A 184 -9.90 -12.42 -12.21
N LYS A 185 -9.60 -13.61 -12.74
CA LYS A 185 -10.20 -14.14 -13.98
C LYS A 185 -10.08 -13.18 -15.17
N GLY A 186 -8.96 -12.44 -15.25
CA GLY A 186 -8.72 -11.48 -16.32
C GLY A 186 -9.36 -10.10 -16.10
N MET A 187 -10.02 -9.86 -14.97
CA MET A 187 -10.58 -8.55 -14.63
C MET A 187 -9.53 -7.63 -13.99
N SER A 188 -9.79 -6.32 -14.08
CA SER A 188 -9.10 -5.33 -13.26
C SER A 188 -9.67 -5.32 -11.83
N PRO A 189 -8.94 -4.80 -10.83
CA PRO A 189 -9.41 -4.76 -9.44
C PRO A 189 -10.84 -4.20 -9.29
N VAL A 190 -11.11 -3.04 -9.91
CA VAL A 190 -12.43 -2.40 -9.80
C VAL A 190 -13.52 -3.21 -10.51
N LYS A 191 -13.23 -3.74 -11.71
CA LYS A 191 -14.19 -4.60 -12.43
C LYS A 191 -14.54 -5.85 -11.63
N TYR A 192 -13.55 -6.47 -10.99
CA TYR A 192 -13.78 -7.63 -10.14
C TYR A 192 -14.68 -7.32 -8.94
N ARG A 193 -14.47 -6.16 -8.28
CA ARG A 193 -15.33 -5.72 -7.17
C ARG A 193 -16.76 -5.49 -7.64
N ALA A 194 -16.97 -4.78 -8.75
CA ALA A 194 -18.31 -4.56 -9.30
C ALA A 194 -19.01 -5.89 -9.61
N HIS A 195 -18.34 -6.79 -10.33
CA HIS A 195 -18.88 -8.12 -10.65
C HIS A 195 -19.21 -8.95 -9.41
N ALA A 196 -18.38 -8.89 -8.36
CA ALA A 196 -18.63 -9.63 -7.12
C ALA A 196 -19.82 -9.07 -6.32
N VAL A 197 -20.05 -7.75 -6.36
CA VAL A 197 -21.20 -7.10 -5.72
C VAL A 197 -22.48 -7.39 -6.48
N GLU A 198 -22.44 -7.42 -7.81
CA GLU A 198 -23.61 -7.79 -8.63
C GLU A 198 -24.02 -9.26 -8.48
N ALA A 199 -23.08 -10.13 -8.14
CA ALA A 199 -23.29 -11.56 -7.98
C ALA A 199 -23.65 -11.98 -6.54
N ALA A 200 -23.67 -11.05 -5.59
CA ALA A 200 -23.96 -11.28 -4.16
C ALA A 200 -25.42 -10.96 -3.83
#